data_AF-A0A2W7IIG6-F1
#
_entry.id   AF-A0A2W7IIG6-F1
#
_cell.length_a   1.000
_cell.length_b   1.000
_cell.length_c   1.000
_cell.angle_alpha   90.00
_cell.angle_beta   90.00
_cell.angle_gamma   90.00
#
_symmetry.space_group_name_H-M   'P 1'
#
loop_
_entity.id
_entity.type
_entity.pdbx_description
1 polymer ?
#
loop_
_entity_poly.entity_id
_entity_poly.type
_entity_poly.pdbx_seq_one_letter_code
_entity_poly.pdbx_strand_id
1 'polypeptide(L)'
;MLNLELAMAFEDWAKPRGYDMQRNPADQQFYNVETRAAWLGFEAAHGPDGCRPYGQQLYAVIKKSSEYAHQGDKLFPVRVAAAPYGDYIVHGGVGGVYRKKDVDFYVIEDGKQYRLS
;
A
#
# COMPACT_ATOMS: atom_id res chain seq x y z
N MET A 1 11.12 22.14 -1.96
CA MET A 1 11.07 22.19 -0.49
C MET A 1 10.88 20.76 -0.01
N LEU A 2 11.76 20.22 0.84
CA LEU A 2 11.72 18.82 1.28
C LEU A 2 10.41 18.58 2.05
N ASN A 3 9.61 17.59 1.66
CA ASN A 3 8.44 17.20 2.44
C ASN A 3 8.91 16.48 3.71
N LEU A 4 8.70 17.09 4.87
CA LEU A 4 9.17 16.57 6.16
C LEU A 4 8.58 15.19 6.48
N GLU A 5 7.30 14.96 6.16
CA GLU A 5 6.64 13.66 6.38
C GLU A 5 7.30 12.55 5.56
N LEU A 6 7.63 12.85 4.30
CA LEU A 6 8.29 11.93 3.39
C LEU A 6 9.72 11.60 3.86
N ALA A 7 10.42 12.60 4.38
CA ALA A 7 11.76 12.43 4.95
C ALA A 7 11.74 11.52 6.20
N MET A 8 10.78 11.74 7.10
CA MET A 8 10.59 10.90 8.29
C MET A 8 10.22 9.46 7.92
N ALA A 9 9.27 9.28 6.98
CA ALA A 9 8.87 7.95 6.52
C ALA A 9 10.02 7.17 5.86
N PHE A 10 10.88 7.85 5.10
CA PHE A 10 12.08 7.24 4.55
C PHE A 10 13.07 6.84 5.64
N GLU A 11 13.29 7.67 6.66
CA GLU A 11 14.16 7.34 7.79
C GLU A 11 13.69 6.08 8.54
N ASP A 12 12.39 5.97 8.80
CA ASP A 12 11.79 4.80 9.46
C ASP A 12 11.94 3.53 8.62
N TRP A 13 11.88 3.65 7.29
CA TRP A 13 12.14 2.54 6.38
C TRP A 13 13.63 2.21 6.25
N ALA A 14 14.51 3.20 6.18
CA ALA A 14 15.91 3.05 5.81
C ALA A 14 16.82 2.66 6.99
N LYS A 15 16.64 3.27 8.18
CA LYS A 15 17.46 2.98 9.37
C LYS A 15 17.49 1.50 9.77
N PRO A 16 16.36 0.77 9.88
CA PRO A 16 16.39 -0.65 10.24
C PRO A 16 17.03 -1.55 9.18
N ARG A 17 17.24 -1.03 7.96
CA ARG A 17 17.89 -1.73 6.85
C ARG A 17 19.40 -1.39 6.73
N GLY A 18 19.92 -0.53 7.61
CA GLY A 18 21.34 -0.21 7.69
C GLY A 18 21.82 0.86 6.70
N TYR A 19 20.93 1.65 6.11
CA TYR A 19 21.31 2.77 5.24
C TYR A 19 22.01 3.89 6.02
N ASP A 20 22.97 4.56 5.36
CA ASP A 20 23.70 5.70 5.91
C ASP A 20 22.93 7.01 5.67
N MET A 21 22.37 7.55 6.75
CA MET A 21 21.49 8.72 6.71
C MET A 21 22.24 10.06 6.74
N GLN A 22 23.57 10.08 6.68
CA GLN A 22 24.31 11.34 6.69
C GLN A 22 24.01 12.19 5.45
N ARG A 23 23.69 13.46 5.69
CA ARG A 23 23.34 14.44 4.65
C ARG A 23 24.34 15.58 4.62
N ASN A 24 24.55 16.12 3.43
CA ASN A 24 25.23 17.38 3.25
C ASN A 24 24.37 18.52 3.80
N PRO A 25 24.83 19.30 4.79
CA PRO A 25 24.04 20.36 5.39
C PRO A 25 23.70 21.49 4.41
N ALA A 26 24.49 21.68 3.36
CA ALA A 26 24.29 22.76 2.38
C ALA A 26 23.16 22.48 1.38
N ASP A 27 22.99 21.24 0.94
CA ASP A 27 22.01 20.87 -0.11
C ASP A 27 21.04 19.75 0.30
N GLN A 28 21.20 19.21 1.51
CA GLN A 28 20.39 18.13 2.10
C GLN A 28 20.45 16.79 1.37
N GLN A 29 21.37 16.60 0.42
CA GLN A 29 21.57 15.31 -0.26
C GLN A 29 22.31 14.32 0.63
N PHE A 30 22.00 13.03 0.48
CA PHE A 30 22.74 11.97 1.15
C PHE A 30 24.16 11.86 0.58
N TYR A 31 25.15 11.76 1.47
CA TYR A 31 26.54 11.51 1.05
C TYR A 31 26.70 10.14 0.41
N ASN A 32 26.02 9.13 0.97
CA ASN A 32 26.05 7.77 0.46
C ASN A 32 25.18 7.65 -0.80
N VAL A 33 25.80 7.17 -1.89
CA VAL A 33 25.14 7.05 -3.21
C VAL A 33 23.99 6.03 -3.19
N GLU A 34 24.12 4.93 -2.47
CA GLU A 34 23.06 3.91 -2.35
C GLU A 34 21.85 4.46 -1.61
N THR A 35 22.09 5.22 -0.53
CA THR A 35 21.02 5.89 0.23
C THR A 35 20.36 6.97 -0.61
N ARG A 36 21.14 7.71 -1.42
CA ARG A 36 20.60 8.67 -2.38
C ARG A 36 19.72 7.99 -3.44
N ALA A 37 20.16 6.86 -4.01
CA ALA A 37 19.37 6.11 -4.98
C ALA A 37 18.08 5.55 -4.36
N ALA A 38 18.17 5.01 -3.14
CA ALA A 38 17.01 4.55 -2.39
C ALA A 38 16.03 5.69 -2.08
N TRP A 39 16.54 6.87 -1.72
CA TRP A 39 15.72 8.07 -1.52
C TRP A 39 14.96 8.45 -2.79
N LEU A 40 15.63 8.50 -3.95
CA LEU A 40 14.99 8.85 -5.22
C LEU A 40 13.88 7.87 -5.59
N GLY A 41 14.09 6.57 -5.39
CA GLY A 41 13.05 5.55 -5.60
C GLY A 41 11.90 5.69 -4.61
N PHE A 42 12.19 5.95 -3.34
CA PHE A 42 11.19 6.15 -2.30
C PHE A 42 10.35 7.41 -2.57
N GLU A 43 11.00 8.52 -2.91
CA GLU A 43 10.38 9.78 -3.31
C GLU A 43 9.53 9.61 -4.57
N ALA A 44 10.02 8.88 -5.58
CA ALA A 44 9.23 8.56 -6.77
C ALA A 44 8.01 7.70 -6.47
N ALA A 45 8.07 6.81 -5.47
CA ALA A 45 6.95 5.93 -5.11
C ALA A 45 5.93 6.58 -4.15
N HIS A 46 6.36 7.52 -3.30
CA HIS A 46 5.56 8.07 -2.19
C HIS A 46 5.38 9.60 -2.27
N GLY A 47 6.07 10.27 -3.19
CA GLY A 47 5.92 11.69 -3.50
C GLY A 47 4.55 12.04 -4.09
N PRO A 48 4.33 13.30 -4.48
CA PRO A 48 3.06 13.75 -5.07
C PRO A 48 2.67 12.96 -6.32
N ASP A 49 3.66 12.59 -7.13
CA ASP A 49 3.50 11.80 -8.36
C ASP A 49 3.68 10.29 -8.14
N GLY A 50 3.89 9.86 -6.90
CA GLY A 50 4.08 8.46 -6.55
C GLY A 50 2.79 7.65 -6.60
N CYS A 51 2.93 6.32 -6.65
CA CYS A 51 1.80 5.38 -6.56
C CYS A 51 1.19 5.39 -5.16
N ARG A 52 0.52 6.48 -4.80
CA ARG A 52 -0.37 6.52 -3.66
C ARG A 52 -1.65 5.76 -4.05
N PRO A 53 -2.26 4.97 -3.15
CA PRO A 53 -3.67 4.67 -3.29
C PRO A 53 -4.40 6.03 -3.27
N TYR A 54 -4.79 6.53 -4.44
CA TYR A 54 -5.56 7.76 -4.53
C TYR A 54 -7.03 7.43 -4.23
N GLY A 55 -7.55 8.02 -3.15
CA GLY A 55 -8.95 7.88 -2.73
C GLY A 55 -9.18 6.90 -1.57
N GLN A 56 -10.45 6.56 -1.38
CA GLN A 56 -10.94 5.71 -0.29
C GLN A 56 -10.43 4.27 -0.45
N GLN A 57 -9.61 3.81 0.51
CA GLN A 57 -9.11 2.43 0.53
C GLN A 57 -10.26 1.47 0.84
N LEU A 58 -10.58 0.59 -0.11
CA LEU A 58 -11.51 -0.51 0.12
C LEU A 58 -10.81 -1.67 0.81
N TYR A 59 -11.54 -2.34 1.68
CA TYR A 59 -11.15 -3.60 2.29
C TYR A 59 -12.14 -4.69 1.90
N ALA A 60 -11.71 -5.94 1.97
CA ALA A 60 -12.57 -7.09 1.75
C ALA A 60 -12.33 -8.17 2.80
N VAL A 61 -13.35 -9.00 3.01
CA VAL A 61 -13.28 -10.29 3.69
C VAL A 61 -13.80 -11.36 2.74
N ILE A 62 -13.14 -12.51 2.68
CA ILE A 62 -13.62 -13.65 1.88
C ILE A 62 -14.86 -14.22 2.57
N LYS A 63 -15.95 -14.37 1.81
CA LYS A 63 -17.17 -14.99 2.32
C LYS A 63 -16.91 -16.43 2.69
N LYS A 64 -17.50 -16.87 3.81
CA LYS A 64 -17.45 -18.28 4.25
C LYS A 64 -18.02 -19.26 3.23
N SER A 65 -18.92 -18.80 2.35
CA SER A 65 -19.50 -19.59 1.27
C SER A 65 -18.63 -19.65 0.00
N SER A 66 -17.55 -18.89 -0.06
CA SER A 66 -16.64 -18.92 -1.21
C SER A 66 -15.77 -20.18 -1.19
N GLU A 67 -15.38 -20.68 -2.36
CA GLU A 67 -14.37 -21.73 -2.48
C GLU A 67 -13.01 -21.33 -1.88
N TYR A 68 -12.75 -20.02 -1.76
CA TYR A 68 -11.53 -19.45 -1.20
C TYR A 68 -11.58 -19.20 0.31
N ALA A 69 -12.66 -19.59 1.00
CA ALA A 69 -12.85 -19.31 2.43
C ALA A 69 -11.72 -19.84 3.34
N HIS A 70 -11.02 -20.88 2.89
CA HIS A 70 -9.88 -21.47 3.59
C HIS A 70 -8.63 -20.57 3.64
N GLN A 71 -8.57 -19.50 2.80
CA GLN A 71 -7.41 -18.62 2.73
C GLN A 71 -7.34 -17.60 3.87
N GLY A 72 -8.45 -17.35 4.56
CA GLY A 72 -8.50 -16.49 5.73
C GLY A 72 -9.86 -15.82 5.94
N ASP A 73 -10.03 -15.26 7.14
CA ASP A 73 -11.25 -14.61 7.62
C ASP A 73 -11.02 -13.13 8.02
N LYS A 74 -9.80 -12.62 7.82
CA LYS A 74 -9.41 -11.25 8.16
C LYS A 74 -9.67 -10.28 7.02
N LEU A 75 -9.85 -9.00 7.37
CA LEU A 75 -9.87 -7.91 6.41
C LEU A 75 -8.52 -7.79 5.69
N PHE A 76 -8.57 -7.54 4.40
CA PHE A 76 -7.40 -7.20 3.59
C PHE A 76 -7.69 -6.03 2.66
N PRO A 77 -6.69 -5.18 2.36
CA PRO A 77 -6.87 -4.08 1.44
C PRO A 77 -7.09 -4.61 0.02
N VAL A 78 -8.01 -4.00 -0.70
CA VAL A 78 -8.35 -4.35 -2.08
C VAL A 78 -8.56 -3.11 -2.94
N ARG A 79 -8.51 -3.32 -4.25
CA ARG A 79 -9.02 -2.38 -5.25
C ARG A 79 -9.93 -3.11 -6.24
N VAL A 80 -10.90 -2.40 -6.80
CA VAL A 80 -11.71 -2.91 -7.90
C VAL A 80 -11.12 -2.39 -9.21
N ALA A 81 -10.79 -3.30 -10.12
CA ALA A 81 -10.15 -2.97 -11.40
C ALA A 81 -10.63 -3.93 -12.49
N ALA A 82 -10.25 -3.68 -13.74
CA ALA A 82 -10.52 -4.58 -14.85
C ALA A 82 -10.06 -6.01 -14.51
N ALA A 83 -10.89 -7.00 -14.84
CA ALA A 83 -10.57 -8.39 -14.58
C ALA A 83 -9.40 -8.82 -15.47
N PRO A 84 -8.40 -9.52 -14.93
CA PRO A 84 -7.38 -10.17 -15.76
C PRO A 84 -7.97 -11.35 -16.54
N TYR A 85 -9.01 -12.00 -16.00
CA TYR A 85 -9.79 -13.07 -16.63
C TYR A 85 -11.14 -13.21 -15.92
N GLY A 86 -12.18 -13.62 -16.65
CA GLY A 86 -13.53 -13.83 -16.11
C GLY A 86 -14.05 -12.67 -15.27
N ASP A 87 -14.64 -12.97 -14.11
CA ASP A 87 -15.23 -11.97 -13.20
C ASP A 87 -14.30 -11.59 -12.02
N TYR A 88 -12.99 -11.81 -12.13
CA TYR A 88 -12.00 -11.59 -11.06
C TYR A 88 -11.59 -10.11 -10.96
N ILE A 89 -12.54 -9.25 -10.61
CA ILE A 89 -12.36 -7.79 -10.56
C ILE A 89 -11.83 -7.25 -9.24
N VAL A 90 -11.71 -8.09 -8.20
CA VAL A 90 -11.24 -7.66 -6.86
C VAL A 90 -9.78 -8.02 -6.71
N HIS A 91 -8.90 -7.04 -6.71
CA HIS A 91 -7.44 -7.24 -6.64
C HIS A 91 -6.94 -7.01 -5.22
N GLY A 92 -6.20 -7.96 -4.68
CA GLY A 92 -5.63 -7.95 -3.32
C GLY A 92 -5.74 -9.31 -2.63
N GLY A 93 -5.30 -9.37 -1.38
CA GLY A 93 -5.33 -10.59 -0.56
C GLY A 93 -4.35 -11.67 -1.01
N VAL A 94 -4.39 -12.84 -0.36
CA VAL A 94 -3.43 -13.94 -0.56
C VAL A 94 -3.54 -14.56 -1.95
N GLY A 95 -4.76 -14.68 -2.47
CA GLY A 95 -5.02 -15.22 -3.82
C GLY A 95 -4.74 -14.23 -4.95
N GLY A 96 -4.39 -12.97 -4.62
CA GLY A 96 -4.10 -11.90 -5.58
C GLY A 96 -5.34 -11.32 -6.26
N VAL A 97 -6.30 -12.15 -6.67
CA VAL A 97 -7.57 -11.72 -7.26
C VAL A 97 -8.76 -12.59 -6.83
N TYR A 98 -9.94 -11.97 -6.70
CA TYR A 98 -11.20 -12.64 -6.35
C TYR A 98 -12.35 -12.12 -7.20
N ARG A 99 -13.44 -12.91 -7.28
CA ARG A 99 -14.69 -12.47 -7.91
C ARG A 99 -15.49 -11.64 -6.91
N LYS A 100 -16.26 -10.67 -7.40
CA LYS A 100 -17.15 -9.86 -6.54
C LYS A 100 -18.08 -10.71 -5.66
N LYS A 101 -18.57 -11.85 -6.18
CA LYS A 101 -19.47 -12.75 -5.43
C LYS A 101 -18.81 -13.38 -4.21
N ASP A 102 -17.49 -13.52 -4.20
CA ASP A 102 -16.71 -14.26 -3.20
C ASP A 102 -16.34 -13.44 -1.98
N VAL A 103 -16.53 -12.11 -2.01
CA VAL A 103 -16.08 -11.21 -0.95
C VAL A 103 -17.18 -10.27 -0.47
N ASP A 104 -17.05 -9.83 0.77
CA ASP A 104 -17.79 -8.70 1.33
C ASP A 104 -16.85 -7.50 1.43
N PHE A 105 -17.31 -6.34 0.96
CA PHE A 105 -16.53 -5.10 0.98
C PHE A 105 -16.77 -4.28 2.23
N TYR A 106 -15.72 -3.59 2.65
CA TYR A 106 -15.73 -2.72 3.80
C TYR A 106 -14.95 -1.43 3.54
N VAL A 107 -15.36 -0.39 4.26
CA VAL A 107 -14.63 0.86 4.43
C VAL A 107 -14.24 0.96 5.90
N ILE A 108 -13.03 1.44 6.17
CA ILE A 108 -12.59 1.76 7.52
C ILE A 108 -12.45 3.28 7.61
N GLU A 109 -13.22 3.88 8.51
CA GLU A 109 -13.20 5.32 8.79
C GLU A 109 -13.17 5.52 10.31
N ASP A 110 -12.17 6.26 10.80
CA ASP A 110 -11.90 6.46 12.24
C ASP A 110 -11.90 5.15 13.07
N GLY A 111 -11.32 4.09 12.49
CA GLY A 111 -11.23 2.76 13.12
C GLY A 111 -12.55 1.97 13.16
N LYS A 112 -13.64 2.52 12.62
CA LYS A 112 -14.93 1.84 12.49
C LYS A 112 -15.04 1.16 11.13
N GLN A 113 -15.57 -0.07 11.14
CA GLN A 113 -15.77 -0.88 9.95
C GLN A 113 -17.20 -0.76 9.44
N TYR A 114 -17.36 -0.31 8.19
CA TYR A 114 -18.64 -0.18 7.51
C TYR A 114 -18.72 -1.15 6.34
N ARG A 115 -19.70 -2.06 6.35
CA ARG A 115 -19.94 -2.97 5.23
C ARG A 115 -20.64 -2.24 4.09
N LEU A 116 -20.16 -2.42 2.87
CA LEU A 116 -20.82 -1.94 1.66
C LEU A 116 -21.83 -2.99 1.18
N SER A 117 -23.06 -2.55 0.89
CA SER A 117 -24.17 -3.37 0.38
C SER A 117 -24.31 -3.28 -1.12
#